data_AF-A0AAU2Y0N6-F1
#
_entry.id   AF-A0AAU2Y0N6-F1
#
_cell.length_a   1.000
_cell.length_b   1.000
_cell.length_c   1.000
_cell.angle_alpha   90.00
_cell.angle_beta   90.00
_cell.angle_gamma   90.00
#
_symmetry.space_group_name_H-M   'P 1'
#
loop_
_entity.id
_entity.type
_entity.pdbx_description
1 polymer ?
#
loop_
_entity_poly.entity_id
_entity_poly.type
_entity_poly.pdbx_seq_one_letter_code
_entity_poly.pdbx_strand_id
1 'polypeptide(L)'
;MLWNELTSVVPESTNKQVVTARTNVDFFVALLYGHAVVAITAFASLSASRADRPVLISTGICLIILTPVWYHAAVAATDEWAAAVRALVNLGRKPLADGLGLALPKSLEDERRMWQLVTRMSNRPYAPAANSAFQPYHIDPAHPSGEPPPLVS
;
A
#
# COMPACT_ATOMS: atom_id res chain seq x y z
N MET A 1 -11.83 -4.73 2.40
CA MET A 1 -10.66 -4.05 1.79
C MET A 1 -10.52 -4.67 0.41
N LEU A 2 -10.63 -3.90 -0.67
CA LEU A 2 -10.71 -4.41 -2.05
C LEU A 2 -9.34 -4.77 -2.66
N TRP A 3 -8.37 -5.16 -1.82
CA TRP A 3 -6.98 -5.29 -2.24
C TRP A 3 -6.76 -6.48 -3.19
N ASN A 4 -7.44 -7.60 -2.95
CA ASN A 4 -7.32 -8.79 -3.77
C ASN A 4 -7.98 -8.59 -5.15
N GLU A 5 -9.13 -7.91 -5.18
CA GLU A 5 -9.84 -7.56 -6.40
C GLU A 5 -9.04 -6.53 -7.22
N LEU A 6 -8.40 -5.56 -6.56
CA LEU A 6 -7.57 -4.58 -7.24
C LEU A 6 -6.30 -5.21 -7.83
N THR A 7 -5.64 -6.11 -7.08
CA THR A 7 -4.44 -6.82 -7.55
C THR A 7 -4.74 -7.82 -8.65
N SER A 8 -5.97 -8.34 -8.75
CA SER A 8 -6.34 -9.29 -9.83
C SER A 8 -6.60 -8.61 -11.19
N VAL A 9 -6.97 -7.32 -11.20
CA VAL A 9 -7.32 -6.60 -12.43
C VAL A 9 -6.19 -5.73 -13.01
N VAL A 10 -5.11 -5.52 -12.26
CA VAL A 10 -3.94 -4.74 -12.72
C VAL A 10 -2.93 -5.63 -13.44
N PRO A 11 -2.08 -5.04 -14.31
CA PRO A 11 -0.98 -5.77 -14.93
C PRO A 11 -0.04 -6.41 -13.90
N GLU A 12 0.44 -7.63 -14.20
CA GLU A 12 1.34 -8.37 -13.30
C GLU A 12 2.64 -7.60 -13.01
N SER A 13 3.14 -6.81 -13.97
CA SER A 13 4.31 -5.95 -13.78
C SER A 13 4.10 -4.90 -12.68
N THR A 14 2.91 -4.32 -12.59
CA THR A 14 2.54 -3.35 -11.55
C THR A 14 2.44 -4.02 -10.18
N ASN A 15 1.87 -5.22 -10.10
CA ASN A 15 1.87 -6.01 -8.87
C ASN A 15 3.30 -6.31 -8.40
N LYS A 16 4.17 -6.78 -9.31
CA LYS A 16 5.58 -7.07 -9.03
C LYS A 16 6.33 -5.83 -8.54
N GLN A 17 6.04 -4.66 -9.10
CA GLN A 17 6.66 -3.40 -8.66
C GLN A 17 6.30 -3.07 -7.21
N VAL A 18 5.02 -3.18 -6.82
CA VAL A 18 4.59 -2.95 -5.43
C VAL A 18 5.25 -3.94 -4.47
N VAL A 19 5.29 -5.23 -4.84
CA VAL A 19 5.95 -6.25 -4.03
C VAL A 19 7.43 -5.96 -3.87
N THR A 20 8.13 -5.63 -4.96
CA THR A 20 9.57 -5.31 -4.95
C THR A 20 9.86 -4.08 -4.08
N ALA A 21 9.06 -3.02 -4.22
CA ALA A 21 9.22 -1.81 -3.41
C ALA A 21 9.01 -2.09 -1.92
N ARG A 22 8.00 -2.91 -1.57
CA ARG A 22 7.79 -3.36 -0.18
C ARG A 22 8.97 -4.18 0.34
N THR A 23 9.51 -5.10 -0.47
CA THR A 23 10.69 -5.89 -0.08
C THR A 23 11.89 -4.99 0.25
N ASN A 24 12.09 -3.90 -0.48
CA ASN A 24 13.16 -2.94 -0.18
C ASN A 24 12.94 -2.24 1.17
N VAL A 25 11.69 -1.86 1.49
CA VAL A 25 11.34 -1.31 2.82
C VAL A 25 11.70 -2.31 3.90
N ASP A 26 11.20 -3.55 3.78
CA ASP A 26 11.43 -4.61 4.77
C ASP A 26 12.94 -4.88 4.96
N PHE A 27 13.72 -4.86 3.87
CA PHE A 27 15.17 -5.04 3.91
C PHE A 27 15.89 -3.92 4.67
N PHE A 28 15.62 -2.65 4.35
CA PHE A 28 16.28 -1.53 5.03
C PHE A 28 15.86 -1.39 6.49
N VAL A 29 14.60 -1.68 6.80
CA VAL A 29 14.11 -1.75 8.18
C VAL A 29 14.82 -2.88 8.94
N ALA A 30 14.97 -4.06 8.33
CA ALA A 30 15.71 -5.17 8.93
C ALA A 30 17.20 -4.81 9.15
N LEU A 31 17.86 -4.13 8.21
CA LEU A 31 19.22 -3.65 8.39
C LEU A 31 19.31 -2.67 9.56
N LEU A 32 18.41 -1.70 9.64
CA LEU A 32 18.37 -0.70 10.71
C LEU A 32 18.27 -1.35 12.09
N TYR A 33 17.27 -2.22 12.29
CA TYR A 33 17.09 -2.90 13.58
C TYR A 33 18.19 -3.92 13.85
N GLY A 34 18.65 -4.65 12.82
CA GLY A 34 19.75 -5.60 12.94
C GLY A 34 21.04 -4.94 13.41
N HIS A 35 21.38 -3.77 12.84
CA HIS A 35 22.55 -3.00 13.26
C HIS A 35 22.42 -2.50 14.71
N ALA A 36 21.23 -2.01 15.10
CA ALA A 36 20.98 -1.58 16.47
C ALA A 36 21.15 -2.73 17.47
N VAL A 37 20.59 -3.91 17.18
CA VAL A 37 20.73 -5.10 18.03
C VAL A 37 22.19 -5.53 18.14
N VAL A 38 22.91 -5.64 17.02
CA VAL A 38 24.32 -6.05 17.02
C VAL A 38 25.19 -5.04 17.76
N ALA A 39 24.95 -3.72 17.60
CA ALA A 39 25.66 -2.69 18.33
C ALA A 39 25.43 -2.81 19.84
N ILE A 40 24.18 -2.98 20.28
CA ILE A 40 23.84 -3.18 21.70
C ILE A 40 24.54 -4.42 22.26
N THR A 41 24.49 -5.55 21.54
CA THR A 41 25.16 -6.78 21.96
C THR A 41 26.68 -6.62 22.01
N ALA A 42 27.28 -5.90 21.07
CA ALA A 42 28.71 -5.62 21.06
C ALA A 42 29.13 -4.79 22.28
N PHE A 43 28.38 -3.73 22.61
CA PHE A 43 28.65 -2.92 23.80
C PHE A 43 28.39 -3.68 25.10
N ALA A 44 27.33 -4.48 25.19
CA ALA A 44 27.06 -5.33 26.35
C ALA A 44 28.21 -6.34 26.60
N SER A 45 28.79 -6.87 25.52
CA SER A 45 29.90 -7.82 25.56
C SER A 45 31.21 -7.23 26.08
N LEU A 46 31.36 -5.89 26.13
CA LEU A 46 32.55 -5.24 26.71
C LEU A 46 32.74 -5.55 28.20
N SER A 47 31.67 -5.96 28.90
CA SER A 47 31.73 -6.36 30.30
C SER A 47 32.35 -7.75 30.52
N ALA A 48 32.52 -8.56 29.46
CA ALA A 48 33.07 -9.91 29.57
C ALA A 48 34.60 -9.91 29.75
N SER A 49 35.10 -10.82 30.60
CA SER A 49 36.52 -10.88 30.97
C SER A 49 37.47 -11.25 29.80
N ARG A 50 36.95 -11.82 28.72
CA ARG A 50 37.70 -12.19 27.50
C ARG A 50 37.33 -11.33 26.28
N ALA A 51 36.74 -10.15 26.49
CA ALA A 51 36.29 -9.30 25.40
C ALA A 51 37.45 -8.73 24.58
N ASP A 52 37.39 -8.92 23.25
CA ASP A 52 38.25 -8.21 22.30
C ASP A 52 37.72 -6.78 22.10
N ARG A 53 38.12 -5.90 23.01
CA ARG A 53 37.65 -4.51 23.10
C ARG A 53 37.84 -3.70 21.81
N PRO A 54 39.00 -3.69 21.12
CA PRO A 54 39.15 -2.90 19.90
C PRO A 54 38.21 -3.36 18.79
N VAL A 55 38.00 -4.68 18.64
CA VAL A 55 37.06 -5.22 17.65
C VAL A 55 35.61 -4.82 17.99
N LEU A 56 35.20 -4.97 19.24
CA LEU A 56 33.84 -4.62 19.67
C LEU A 56 33.54 -3.12 19.55
N ILE A 57 34.48 -2.27 19.94
CA ILE A 57 34.33 -0.81 19.85
C ILE A 57 34.29 -0.35 18.38
N SER A 58 35.22 -0.81 17.55
CA SER A 58 35.25 -0.45 16.13
C SER A 58 33.98 -0.92 15.40
N THR A 59 33.52 -2.14 15.69
CA THR A 59 32.25 -2.68 15.15
C THR A 59 31.07 -1.83 15.61
N GLY A 60 30.93 -1.56 16.92
CA GLY A 60 29.83 -0.77 17.47
C GLY A 60 29.77 0.65 16.89
N ILE A 61 30.92 1.33 16.78
CA ILE A 61 31.01 2.67 16.18
C ILE A 61 30.61 2.62 14.70
N CYS A 62 31.12 1.65 13.94
CA CYS A 62 30.78 1.49 12.53
C CYS A 62 29.27 1.32 12.33
N LEU A 63 28.63 0.44 13.11
CA LEU A 63 27.19 0.20 13.04
C LEU A 63 26.36 1.45 13.39
N ILE A 64 26.79 2.22 14.40
CA ILE A 64 26.15 3.50 14.76
C ILE A 64 26.27 4.50 13.60
N ILE A 65 27.45 4.62 12.99
CA ILE A 65 27.67 5.54 11.87
C ILE A 65 26.83 5.16 10.64
N LEU A 66 26.60 3.87 10.40
CA LEU A 66 25.78 3.40 9.27
C LEU A 66 24.27 3.55 9.51
N THR A 67 23.82 3.70 10.75
CA THR A 67 22.41 3.85 11.13
C THR A 67 21.67 4.95 10.35
N PRO A 68 22.17 6.20 10.24
CA PRO A 68 21.50 7.24 9.46
C PRO A 68 21.37 6.88 7.97
N VAL A 69 22.34 6.17 7.39
CA VAL A 69 22.28 5.73 5.98
C VAL A 69 21.11 4.77 5.78
N TRP A 70 20.96 3.78 6.67
CA TRP A 70 19.85 2.82 6.59
C TRP A 70 18.50 3.47 6.86
N TYR A 71 18.44 4.43 7.77
CA TYR A 71 17.23 5.20 8.02
C TYR A 71 16.79 5.97 6.77
N HIS A 72 17.71 6.72 6.14
CA HIS A 72 17.40 7.44 4.90
C HIS A 72 17.00 6.51 3.76
N ALA A 73 17.69 5.37 3.62
CA ALA A 73 17.33 4.36 2.62
C ALA A 73 15.93 3.75 2.86
N ALA A 74 15.56 3.49 4.12
CA ALA A 74 14.23 3.01 4.47
C ALA A 74 13.13 4.03 4.17
N VAL A 75 13.37 5.31 4.45
CA VAL A 75 12.44 6.40 4.09
C VAL A 75 12.26 6.48 2.57
N ALA A 76 13.35 6.52 1.81
CA ALA A 76 13.29 6.57 0.35
C ALA A 76 12.57 5.34 -0.24
N ALA A 77 12.82 4.15 0.31
CA ALA A 77 12.11 2.93 -0.11
C ALA A 77 10.61 2.99 0.23
N THR A 78 10.24 3.64 1.33
CA THR A 78 8.83 3.82 1.72
C THR A 78 8.11 4.76 0.77
N ASP A 79 8.76 5.84 0.35
CA ASP A 79 8.24 6.76 -0.65
C ASP A 79 8.04 6.08 -2.01
N GLU A 80 9.02 5.27 -2.43
CA GLU A 80 8.92 4.46 -3.66
C GLU A 80 7.76 3.45 -3.56
N TRP A 81 7.60 2.80 -2.41
CA TRP A 81 6.47 1.89 -2.19
C TRP A 81 5.12 2.63 -2.25
N ALA A 82 5.02 3.82 -1.66
CA ALA A 82 3.82 4.65 -1.76
C ALA A 82 3.52 5.06 -3.20
N ALA A 83 4.54 5.41 -3.99
CA ALA A 83 4.40 5.72 -5.41
C ALA A 83 3.92 4.50 -6.22
N ALA A 84 4.48 3.32 -5.97
CA ALA A 84 4.07 2.07 -6.62
C ALA A 84 2.62 1.70 -6.29
N VAL A 85 2.20 1.82 -5.02
CA VAL A 85 0.81 1.58 -4.62
C VAL A 85 -0.14 2.58 -5.30
N ARG A 86 0.26 3.84 -5.41
CA ARG A 86 -0.54 4.86 -6.11
C ARG A 86 -0.69 4.54 -7.59
N ALA A 87 0.38 4.08 -8.25
CA ALA A 87 0.33 3.62 -9.63
C ALA A 87 -0.61 2.42 -9.79
N LEU A 88 -0.54 1.45 -8.87
CA LEU A 88 -1.43 0.29 -8.83
C LEU A 88 -2.90 0.70 -8.75
N VAL A 89 -3.25 1.59 -7.83
CA VAL A 89 -4.64 2.10 -7.69
C VAL A 89 -5.08 2.86 -8.95
N ASN A 90 -4.23 3.72 -9.49
CA ASN A 90 -4.56 4.52 -10.68
C ASN A 90 -4.81 3.67 -11.92
N LEU A 91 -4.06 2.57 -12.09
CA LEU A 91 -4.22 1.62 -13.19
C LEU A 91 -5.41 0.69 -12.97
N GLY A 92 -5.67 0.28 -11.72
CA GLY A 92 -6.70 -0.70 -11.39
C GLY A 92 -8.12 -0.13 -11.25
N ARG A 93 -8.30 1.17 -10.98
CA ARG A 93 -9.62 1.75 -10.68
C ARG A 93 -10.68 1.50 -11.75
N LYS A 94 -10.33 1.68 -13.03
CA LYS A 94 -11.26 1.52 -14.17
C LYS A 94 -11.59 0.05 -14.42
N PRO A 95 -10.61 -0.85 -14.64
CA PRO A 95 -10.92 -2.26 -14.87
C PRO A 95 -11.60 -2.91 -13.65
N LEU A 96 -11.33 -2.44 -12.43
CA LEU A 96 -12.07 -2.87 -11.24
C LEU A 96 -13.53 -2.43 -11.30
N ALA A 97 -13.81 -1.17 -11.65
CA ALA A 97 -15.18 -0.68 -11.78
C ALA A 97 -15.95 -1.44 -12.86
N ASP A 98 -15.34 -1.64 -14.03
CA ASP A 98 -15.91 -2.41 -15.13
C ASP A 98 -16.22 -3.85 -14.71
N GLY A 99 -15.29 -4.51 -14.00
CA GLY A 99 -15.48 -5.87 -13.47
C GLY A 99 -16.55 -6.00 -12.39
N LEU A 100 -16.85 -4.91 -11.68
CA LEU A 100 -17.93 -4.83 -10.69
C LEU A 100 -19.25 -4.34 -11.30
N GLY A 101 -19.31 -4.07 -12.60
CA GLY A 101 -20.50 -3.52 -13.27
C GLY A 101 -20.81 -2.06 -12.88
N LEU A 102 -19.81 -1.31 -12.42
CA LEU A 102 -19.93 0.07 -11.97
C LEU A 102 -19.45 1.05 -13.04
N ALA A 103 -20.22 2.11 -13.28
CA ALA A 103 -19.81 3.23 -14.10
C ALA A 103 -18.96 4.22 -13.28
N LEU A 104 -17.75 4.52 -13.74
CA LEU A 104 -16.86 5.48 -13.06
C LEU A 104 -17.43 6.91 -13.16
N PRO A 105 -17.72 7.60 -12.04
CA PRO A 105 -18.21 8.96 -12.07
C PRO A 105 -17.17 9.94 -12.64
N LYS A 106 -17.63 11.04 -13.25
CA LYS A 106 -16.75 12.10 -13.78
C LYS A 106 -16.13 12.97 -12.68
N SER A 107 -16.77 13.04 -11.50
CA SER A 107 -16.29 13.79 -10.34
C SER A 107 -15.50 12.89 -9.39
N LEU A 108 -14.36 13.39 -8.89
CA LEU A 108 -13.53 12.68 -7.90
C LEU A 108 -14.26 12.48 -6.56
N GLU A 109 -15.14 13.40 -6.19
CA GLU A 109 -15.93 13.31 -4.95
C GLU A 109 -16.92 12.14 -5.02
N ASP A 110 -17.59 12.00 -6.17
CA ASP A 110 -18.52 10.91 -6.43
C ASP A 110 -17.81 9.57 -6.58
N GLU A 111 -16.65 9.55 -7.23
CA GLU A 111 -15.79 8.36 -7.31
C GLU A 111 -15.37 7.90 -5.90
N ARG A 112 -14.96 8.82 -5.03
CA ARG A 112 -14.62 8.51 -3.62
C ARG A 112 -15.83 7.98 -2.86
N ARG A 113 -17.01 8.56 -3.04
CA ARG A 113 -18.26 8.11 -2.39
C ARG A 113 -18.64 6.71 -2.84
N MET A 114 -18.56 6.44 -4.15
CA MET A 114 -18.78 5.12 -4.74
C MET A 114 -17.85 4.08 -4.10
N TRP A 115 -16.53 4.31 -4.09
CA TRP A 115 -15.58 3.35 -3.51
C TRP A 115 -15.76 3.12 -2.00
N GLN A 116 -16.19 4.13 -1.25
CA GLN A 116 -16.56 3.97 0.16
C GLN A 116 -17.77 3.05 0.33
N LEU A 117 -18.77 3.13 -0.55
CA LEU A 117 -19.93 2.24 -0.53
C LEU A 117 -19.53 0.80 -0.85
N VAL A 118 -18.72 0.58 -1.90
CA VAL A 118 -18.21 -0.76 -2.26
C VAL A 118 -17.44 -1.38 -1.11
N THR A 119 -16.56 -0.61 -0.47
CA THR A 119 -15.77 -1.09 0.66
C THR A 119 -16.64 -1.44 1.88
N ARG A 120 -17.68 -0.65 2.16
CA ARG A 120 -18.61 -0.92 3.27
C ARG A 120 -19.42 -2.20 3.04
N MET A 121 -19.82 -2.47 1.81
CA MET A 121 -20.56 -3.68 1.44
C MET A 121 -19.66 -4.91 1.52
N SER A 122 -18.47 -4.88 0.92
CA SER A 122 -17.49 -5.98 0.96
C SER A 122 -17.15 -6.41 2.39
N ASN A 123 -17.13 -5.47 3.34
CA ASN A 123 -16.82 -5.73 4.75
C ASN A 123 -18.05 -6.10 5.62
N ARG A 124 -19.29 -6.12 5.10
CA ARG A 124 -20.51 -6.37 5.89
C ARG A 124 -21.36 -7.51 5.29
N PRO A 125 -22.15 -8.23 6.12
CA PRO A 125 -23.14 -9.17 5.61
C PRO A 125 -24.09 -8.47 4.63
N TYR A 126 -24.41 -9.14 3.52
CA TYR A 126 -25.27 -8.60 2.47
C TYR A 126 -26.63 -8.18 3.04
N ALA A 127 -27.06 -6.95 2.72
CA ALA A 127 -28.37 -6.42 3.08
C ALA A 127 -29.05 -5.85 1.82
N PRO A 128 -30.39 -6.01 1.65
CA PRO A 128 -31.11 -5.51 0.47
C PRO A 128 -30.94 -4.01 0.21
N ALA A 129 -30.75 -3.22 1.26
CA ALA A 129 -30.48 -1.78 1.17
C ALA A 129 -29.15 -1.41 0.50
N ALA A 130 -28.22 -2.37 0.36
CA ALA A 130 -26.99 -2.14 -0.39
C ALA A 130 -27.25 -2.01 -1.90
N ASN A 131 -28.25 -2.75 -2.43
CA ASN A 131 -28.54 -2.77 -3.86
C ASN A 131 -29.12 -1.43 -4.35
N SER A 132 -30.01 -0.81 -3.56
CA SER A 132 -30.55 0.52 -3.86
C SER A 132 -29.49 1.63 -3.81
N ALA A 133 -28.40 1.45 -3.05
CA ALA A 133 -27.33 2.44 -2.95
C ALA A 133 -26.42 2.47 -4.20
N PHE A 134 -26.34 1.37 -4.97
CA PHE A 134 -25.54 1.28 -6.22
C PHE A 134 -26.32 1.61 -7.48
N GLN A 135 -27.64 1.75 -7.39
CA GLN A 135 -28.51 2.06 -8.52
C GLN A 135 -28.03 3.26 -9.37
N PRO A 136 -27.48 4.36 -8.79
CA PRO A 136 -26.92 5.47 -9.57
C PRO A 136 -25.62 5.15 -10.32
N TYR A 137 -24.94 4.07 -9.96
CA TYR A 137 -23.62 3.68 -10.50
C TYR A 137 -23.68 2.43 -11.37
N HIS A 138 -24.83 1.77 -11.50
CA HIS A 138 -24.99 0.63 -12.40
C HIS A 138 -24.87 1.06 -13.86
N ILE A 139 -24.14 0.28 -14.64
CA ILE A 139 -24.14 0.42 -16.09
C ILE A 139 -25.51 -0.06 -16.59
N ASP A 140 -26.32 0.86 -17.12
CA ASP A 140 -27.55 0.50 -17.83
C ASP A 140 -27.18 -0.04 -19.22
N PRO A 141 -27.54 -1.29 -19.57
CA PRO A 141 -27.26 -1.84 -20.90
C PRO A 141 -27.92 -1.03 -22.04
N ALA A 142 -28.91 -0.18 -21.76
CA ALA A 142 -29.52 0.70 -22.74
C ALA A 142 -28.76 2.03 -22.97
N HIS A 143 -27.95 2.50 -22.01
CA HIS A 143 -27.25 3.79 -22.05
C HIS A 143 -25.81 3.66 -21.50
N PRO A 144 -24.82 3.31 -22.34
CA PRO A 144 -23.43 3.08 -21.91
C PRO A 144 -22.66 4.35 -21.49
N SER A 145 -23.25 5.53 -21.68
CA SER A 145 -22.72 6.80 -21.23
C SER A 145 -23.55 7.29 -20.04
N GLY A 146 -22.97 7.30 -18.84
CA GLY A 146 -23.57 7.76 -17.58
C GLY A 146 -24.02 9.22 -17.62
N GLU A 147 -25.15 9.44 -18.26
CA GLU A 147 -25.90 10.69 -18.24
C GLU A 147 -26.94 10.59 -17.12
N PRO A 148 -26.90 11.45 -16.10
CA PRO A 148 -27.89 11.43 -15.05
C PRO A 148 -29.27 11.75 -15.66
N PRO A 149 -30.34 11.09 -15.19
CA PRO A 149 -31.69 11.35 -15.69
C PRO A 149 -32.07 12.82 -15.50
N PRO A 150 -32.77 13.44 -16.47
CA PRO A 150 -33.21 14.82 -16.33
C PRO A 150 -34.13 14.95 -15.12
N LEU A 151 -33.91 15.99 -14.31
CA LEU A 151 -34.79 16.36 -13.21
C LEU A 151 -36.18 16.61 -13.78
N VAL A 152 -37.13 15.75 -13.41
CA VAL A 152 -38.54 15.91 -13.72
C VAL A 152 -39.06 17.06 -12.86
N SER A 153 -39.45 18.15 -13.52
CA SER A 153 -40.09 19.34 -12.93
C SER A 153 -41.46 19.04 -12.33
#